data_AF-A0A4Z0H2T1-F1
#
_entry.id   AF-A0A4Z0H2T1-F1
#
_cell.length_a   1.000
_cell.length_b   1.000
_cell.length_c   1.000
_cell.angle_alpha   90.00
_cell.angle_beta   90.00
_cell.angle_gamma   90.00
#
_symmetry.space_group_name_H-M   'P 1'
#
loop_
_entity.id
_entity.type
_entity.pdbx_description
1 polymer ?
#
loop_
_entity_poly.entity_id
_entity_poly.type
_entity_poly.pdbx_seq_one_letter_code
_entity_poly.pdbx_strand_id
1 'polypeptide(L)' 'MDKSISDLMEAKRQIDSTLHKLRETIKTFEAKENPDRYKSQITLAKRRIKAFEISVDLIEREIRTLGADN' A
#
# COMPACT_ATOMS: atom_id res chain seq x y z
N MET A 1 0.11 -22.99 1.18
CA MET A 1 -0.80 -22.59 2.26
C MET A 1 -1.94 -21.86 1.57
N ASP A 2 -3.12 -22.47 1.56
CA ASP A 2 -4.30 -21.82 0.99
C ASP A 2 -4.65 -20.62 1.87
N LYS A 3 -4.95 -19.46 1.28
CA LYS A 3 -5.24 -18.23 2.02
C LYS A 3 -6.75 -18.04 2.02
N SER A 4 -7.36 -17.95 3.19
CA SER A 4 -8.80 -17.69 3.25
C SER A 4 -9.12 -16.29 2.73
N ILE A 5 -10.36 -16.08 2.28
CA ILE A 5 -10.85 -14.73 1.92
C ILE A 5 -10.66 -13.75 3.09
N SER A 6 -10.87 -14.21 4.34
CA SER A 6 -10.62 -13.40 5.54
C SER A 6 -9.15 -12.97 5.66
N ASP A 7 -8.20 -13.86 5.39
CA ASP A 7 -6.77 -13.53 5.42
C ASP A 7 -6.41 -12.50 4.36
N LEU A 8 -6.98 -12.63 3.16
CA LEU A 8 -6.78 -11.69 2.07
C LEU A 8 -7.37 -10.30 2.40
N MET A 9 -8.57 -10.27 2.99
CA MET A 9 -9.20 -9.02 3.44
C MET A 9 -8.37 -8.32 4.53
N GLU A 10 -7.83 -9.08 5.50
CA GLU A 10 -6.97 -8.51 6.54
C GLU A 10 -5.65 -8.03 5.96
N ALA A 11 -5.01 -8.81 5.07
CA ALA A 11 -3.80 -8.38 4.38
C ALA A 11 -4.01 -7.08 3.59
N LYS A 12 -5.12 -6.96 2.86
CA LYS A 12 -5.51 -5.72 2.16
C LYS A 12 -5.62 -4.55 3.13
N ARG A 13 -6.35 -4.74 4.25
CA ARG A 13 -6.54 -3.70 5.28
C ARG A 13 -5.22 -3.19 5.85
N GLN A 14 -4.28 -4.09 6.12
CA GLN A 14 -2.94 -3.74 6.63
C GLN A 14 -2.13 -2.94 5.59
N ILE A 15 -2.23 -3.31 4.30
CA ILE A 15 -1.57 -2.58 3.22
C ILE A 15 -2.20 -1.20 3.03
N ASP A 16 -3.54 -1.09 3.07
CA ASP A 16 -4.25 0.20 2.96
C ASP A 16 -3.85 1.18 4.08
N SER A 17 -3.74 0.69 5.32
CA SER A 17 -3.23 1.49 6.45
C SER A 17 -1.79 1.97 6.21
N THR A 18 -0.95 1.12 5.63
CA THR A 18 0.44 1.46 5.30
C THR A 18 0.52 2.47 4.17
N LEU A 19 -0.31 2.33 3.13
CA LEU A 19 -0.45 3.29 2.03
C LEU A 19 -0.83 4.67 2.56
N HIS A 20 -1.81 4.75 3.46
CA HIS A 20 -2.20 6.00 4.09
C HIS A 20 -1.03 6.68 4.81
N LYS A 21 -0.30 5.94 5.66
CA LYS A 21 0.87 6.46 6.39
C LYS A 21 1.99 6.93 5.46
N LEU A 22 2.24 6.22 4.36
CA LEU A 22 3.26 6.61 3.37
C LEU A 22 2.88 7.91 2.66
N ARG A 23 1.60 8.10 2.32
CA ARG A 23 1.09 9.35 1.73
C ARG A 23 1.25 10.54 2.68
N GLU A 24 0.91 10.36 3.96
CA GLU A 24 1.11 11.40 4.99
C GLU A 24 2.60 11.69 5.26
N THR A 25 3.46 10.67 5.20
CA THR A 25 4.92 10.83 5.32
C THR A 25 5.48 11.70 4.19
N ILE A 26 5.02 11.49 2.95
CA ILE A 26 5.42 12.32 1.81
C ILE A 26 4.99 13.77 2.04
N LYS A 27 3.71 14.02 2.38
CA LYS A 27 3.21 15.37 2.67
C LYS A 27 4.04 16.06 3.76
N THR A 28 4.36 15.32 4.83
CA THR A 28 5.16 15.82 5.94
C THR A 28 6.57 16.24 5.50
N PHE A 29 7.23 15.45 4.65
CA PHE A 29 8.56 15.79 4.14
C PHE A 29 8.55 16.91 3.11
N GLU A 30 7.54 16.95 2.24
CA GLU A 30 7.36 18.01 1.23
C GLU A 30 7.05 19.37 1.89
N ALA A 31 6.46 19.39 3.09
CA ALA A 31 6.16 20.60 3.86
C ALA A 31 7.32 21.11 4.74
N LYS A 32 8.47 20.43 4.80
CA LYS A 32 9.64 20.91 5.55
C LYS A 32 10.32 22.08 4.84
N GLU A 33 10.97 22.98 5.58
CA GLU A 33 11.67 24.15 5.01
C GLU A 33 12.76 23.80 3.99
N ASN A 34 13.35 22.59 4.08
CA ASN A 34 14.34 22.10 3.12
C ASN A 34 13.97 20.69 2.62
N PRO A 35 13.00 20.58 1.68
CA PRO A 35 12.52 19.29 1.16
C PRO A 35 13.61 18.47 0.46
N ASP A 36 14.63 19.12 -0.11
CA ASP A 36 15.72 18.44 -0.82
C ASP A 36 16.51 17.48 0.07
N ARG A 37 16.58 17.76 1.38
CA ARG A 37 17.17 16.84 2.37
C ARG A 37 16.43 15.52 2.51
N TYR A 38 15.16 15.47 2.12
CA TYR A 38 14.29 14.29 2.22
C TYR A 38 14.00 13.65 0.86
N LYS A 39 14.68 14.08 -0.21
CA LYS A 39 14.44 13.62 -1.59
C LYS A 39 14.53 12.10 -1.73
N SER A 40 15.49 11.47 -1.05
CA SER A 40 15.67 10.01 -1.06
C SER A 40 14.50 9.30 -0.38
N GLN A 41 14.02 9.82 0.75
CA GLN A 41 12.92 9.29 1.54
C GLN A 41 11.59 9.45 0.79
N ILE A 42 11.35 10.62 0.19
CA ILE A 42 10.18 10.89 -0.66
C ILE A 42 10.17 9.94 -1.85
N THR A 43 11.31 9.79 -2.54
CA THR A 43 11.45 8.88 -3.69
C THR A 43 11.14 7.44 -3.29
N LEU A 44 11.69 6.98 -2.16
CA LEU A 44 11.47 5.64 -1.67
C LEU A 44 10.00 5.40 -1.24
N ALA A 45 9.38 6.37 -0.57
CA ALA A 45 7.97 6.31 -0.20
C ALA A 45 7.07 6.24 -1.45
N LYS A 46 7.33 7.05 -2.49
CA LYS A 46 6.60 7.00 -3.77
C LYS A 46 6.73 5.65 -4.46
N ARG A 47 7.92 5.02 -4.43
CA ARG A 47 8.12 3.65 -4.97
C ARG A 47 7.36 2.59 -4.18
N ARG A 48 7.35 2.68 -2.84
CA ARG A 48 6.61 1.75 -1.98
C ARG A 48 5.11 1.84 -2.19
N ILE A 49 4.58 3.06 -2.34
CA ILE A 49 3.16 3.27 -2.68
C ILE A 49 2.80 2.51 -3.95
N LYS A 50 3.55 2.70 -5.04
CA LYS A 50 3.30 1.97 -6.29
C LYS A 50 3.33 0.46 -6.13
N ALA A 51 4.31 -0.07 -5.39
CA ALA A 51 4.41 -1.50 -5.15
C ALA A 51 3.21 -2.04 -4.34
N PHE A 52 2.77 -1.31 -3.33
CA PHE A 52 1.62 -1.69 -2.52
C PHE A 52 0.28 -1.53 -3.25
N GLU A 53 0.13 -0.55 -4.13
CA GLU A 53 -1.04 -0.45 -5.01
C GLU A 53 -1.16 -1.70 -5.91
N ILE A 54 -0.05 -2.17 -6.50
CA ILE A 54 -0.03 -3.44 -7.24
C ILE A 54 -0.43 -4.62 -6.33
N SER A 55 0.09 -4.69 -5.10
CA SER A 55 -0.28 -5.75 -4.16
C SER A 55 -1.77 -5.73 -3.81
N VAL A 56 -2.36 -4.55 -3.60
CA VAL A 56 -3.79 -4.40 -3.33
C VAL A 56 -4.60 -4.89 -4.53
N ASP A 57 -4.26 -4.46 -5.75
CA ASP A 57 -4.95 -4.89 -6.97
C ASP A 57 -4.93 -6.41 -7.14
N LEU A 58 -3.79 -7.06 -6.84
CA LEU A 58 -3.67 -8.51 -6.90
C LEU A 58 -4.50 -9.21 -5.82
N ILE A 59 -4.50 -8.70 -4.59
CA ILE A 59 -5.32 -9.25 -3.49
C ILE A 59 -6.80 -9.13 -3.82
N GLU A 60 -7.25 -7.98 -4.34
CA GLU A 60 -8.64 -7.79 -4.73
C GLU A 60 -9.06 -8.71 -5.89
N ARG A 61 -8.16 -8.97 -6.84
CA ARG A 61 -8.40 -9.96 -7.91
C ARG A 61 -8.60 -11.35 -7.31
N GLU A 62 -7.73 -11.75 -6.39
CA GLU A 62 -7.83 -13.07 -5.73
C GLU A 62 -9.13 -13.21 -4.94
N ILE A 63 -9.52 -12.19 -4.17
CA ILE A 63 -10.80 -12.16 -3.44
C ILE A 63 -11.98 -12.35 -4.41
N ARG A 64 -11.96 -11.67 -5.57
CA ARG A 64 -13.02 -11.82 -6.58
C ARG A 64 -13.05 -13.21 -7.19
N THR A 65 -11.90 -13.82 -7.48
CA THR A 65 -11.82 -15.19 -8.00
C THR A 65 -12.42 -16.18 -6.99
N LEU A 66 -11.94 -16.15 -5.74
CA LEU A 66 -12.41 -17.06 -4.68
C LEU A 66 -13.88 -16.82 -4.28
N GLY A 67 -14.37 -15.59 -4.43
CA GLY A 67 -15.76 -15.22 -4.17
C GLY A 67 -16.73 -15.51 -5.33
N ALA A 68 -16.23 -15.70 -6.55
CA ALA A 68 -17.05 -16.08 -7.71
C ALA A 68 -17.21 -17.60 -7.85
N ASP A 69 -16.34 -18.37 -7.19
CA ASP A 69 -16.35 -19.83 -7.16
C ASP A 69 -17.19 -20.43 -5.99
N ASN A 70 -17.88 -19.58 -5.21
CA ASN A 70 -18.84 -19.95 -4.14
C ASN A 70 -20.27 -19.51 -4.48
#